data_AF-A0A0Q6VIG3-F1
#
_entry.id   AF-A0A0Q6VIG3-F1
#
_cell.length_a   1.000
_cell.length_b   1.000
_cell.length_c   1.000
_cell.angle_alpha   90.00
_cell.angle_beta   90.00
_cell.angle_gamma   90.00
#
_symmetry.space_group_name_H-M   'P 1'
#
loop_
_entity.id
_entity.type
_entity.pdbx_description
1 polymer ?
#
loop_
_entity_poly.entity_id
_entity_poly.type
_entity_poly.pdbx_seq_one_letter_code
_entity_poly.pdbx_strand_id
1 'polypeptide(L)' 'MSDAHTEIFCCDALRAVAVELPDPAAPTIYVSDSGVTMVVVGLLQTEDGLGYLDQAIQHCPFCGTKLQDAEAIAEKVSH' A
#
# COMPACT_ATOMS: atom_id res chain seq x y z
N MET A 1 0.01 -27.37 6.50
CA MET A 1 1.27 -26.99 5.81
C MET A 1 0.93 -26.16 4.58
N SER A 2 0.43 -24.92 4.73
CA SER A 2 0.10 -24.04 3.58
C SER A 2 0.40 -22.56 3.77
N ASP A 3 0.90 -22.11 4.93
CA ASP A 3 1.00 -20.66 5.18
C ASP A 3 2.29 -20.05 4.60
N ALA A 4 3.41 -20.79 4.61
CA ALA A 4 4.70 -20.28 4.15
C ALA A 4 4.79 -20.07 2.62
N HIS A 5 3.99 -20.78 1.82
CA HIS A 5 3.99 -20.63 0.36
C HIS A 5 3.16 -19.44 -0.11
N THR A 6 2.18 -19.00 0.68
CA THR A 6 1.33 -17.85 0.36
C THR A 6 2.04 -16.53 0.64
N GLU A 7 2.89 -16.47 1.67
CA GLU A 7 3.64 -15.26 2.01
C GLU A 7 4.76 -14.93 1.00
N ILE A 8 5.46 -15.94 0.48
CA ILE A 8 6.49 -15.75 -0.56
C ILE A 8 5.86 -15.23 -1.85
N PHE A 9 4.68 -15.76 -2.22
CA PHE A 9 3.94 -15.29 -3.38
C PHE A 9 3.52 -13.81 -3.26
N CYS A 10 3.09 -13.39 -2.06
CA CYS A 10 2.67 -12.01 -1.80
C CYS A 10 3.83 -11.01 -1.96
N CYS A 11 4.96 -11.25 -1.29
CA CYS A 11 6.08 -10.31 -1.27
C CYS A 11 6.80 -10.18 -2.62
N ASP A 12 7.00 -11.30 -3.33
CA ASP A 12 7.67 -11.28 -4.64
C ASP A 12 6.77 -10.65 -5.71
N ALA A 13 5.46 -10.91 -5.67
CA ALA A 13 4.50 -10.26 -6.56
C ALA A 13 4.41 -8.75 -6.29
N LEU A 14 4.32 -8.34 -5.02
CA LEU A 14 4.33 -6.93 -4.62
C LEU A 14 5.60 -6.22 -5.07
N ARG A 15 6.76 -6.88 -4.93
CA ARG A 15 8.04 -6.32 -5.38
C ARG A 15 8.09 -6.14 -6.89
N ALA A 16 7.65 -7.13 -7.67
CA ALA A 16 7.62 -7.04 -9.12
C ALA A 16 6.74 -5.86 -9.58
N VAL A 17 5.57 -5.73 -8.97
CA VAL A 17 4.62 -4.66 -9.27
C VAL A 17 5.17 -3.28 -8.85
N ALA A 18 5.83 -3.18 -7.69
CA ALA A 18 6.38 -1.92 -7.21
C ALA A 18 7.57 -1.42 -8.06
N VAL A 19 8.36 -2.32 -8.65
CA VAL A 19 9.50 -1.97 -9.53
C VAL A 19 9.04 -1.48 -10.91
N GLU A 20 7.87 -1.93 -11.37
CA GLU A 20 7.31 -1.54 -12.67
C GLU A 20 6.50 -0.25 -12.64
N LEU A 21 6.38 0.41 -11.48
CA LEU A 21 5.64 1.66 -11.34
C LEU A 21 6.30 2.81 -12.13
N PRO A 22 5.66 3.36 -13.18
CA PRO A 22 6.20 4.48 -13.96
C PRO A 22 6.07 5.79 -13.17
N ASP A 23 6.95 6.76 -13.36
CA ASP A 23 6.77 8.09 -12.74
C ASP A 23 5.41 8.73 -13.14
N PRO A 24 4.65 9.32 -12.19
CA PRO A 24 4.98 9.60 -10.79
C PRO A 24 4.60 8.47 -9.80
N ALA A 25 4.18 7.30 -10.30
CA ALA A 25 3.72 6.16 -9.51
C ALA A 25 4.84 5.43 -8.76
N ALA A 26 6.12 5.77 -8.98
CA ALA A 26 7.24 5.30 -8.16
C ALA A 26 6.84 5.32 -6.68
N PRO A 27 7.16 4.29 -5.86
CA PRO A 27 6.50 4.01 -4.59
C PRO A 27 6.29 5.29 -3.78
N THR A 28 5.07 5.79 -3.83
CA THR A 28 4.73 7.11 -3.32
C THR A 28 4.09 6.90 -1.97
N ILE A 29 4.78 7.34 -0.92
CA ILE A 29 4.15 7.50 0.40
C ILE A 29 3.49 8.87 0.41
N TYR A 30 2.19 8.90 0.69
CA TYR A 30 1.42 10.14 0.72
C TYR A 30 0.40 10.12 1.87
N VAL A 31 -0.20 11.27 2.15
CA VAL A 31 -1.30 11.39 3.10
C VAL A 31 -2.57 11.59 2.27
N SER A 32 -3.56 10.71 2.45
CA SER A 32 -4.86 10.82 1.78
C SER A 32 -5.65 12.04 2.26
N ASP A 33 -6.74 12.36 1.56
CA ASP A 33 -7.67 13.43 1.98
C ASP A 33 -8.31 13.13 3.34
N SER A 34 -8.43 11.85 3.71
CA SER A 34 -8.86 11.39 5.03
C SER A 34 -7.76 11.45 6.10
N GLY A 35 -6.54 11.87 5.76
CA GLY A 35 -5.43 11.99 6.69
C GLY A 35 -4.75 10.66 7.04
N VAL A 36 -4.99 9.59 6.25
CA VAL A 36 -4.33 8.29 6.42
C VAL A 36 -3.02 8.30 5.65
N THR A 37 -1.93 7.84 6.25
CA THR A 37 -0.69 7.64 5.51
C THR A 37 -0.80 6.38 4.65
N MET A 38 -0.67 6.56 3.34
CA MET A 38 -0.82 5.53 2.32
C MET A 38 0.50 5.30 1.60
N VAL A 39 0.64 4.13 0.98
CA VAL A 39 1.71 3.83 0.02
C VAL A 39 1.12 3.20 -1.23
N VAL A 40 1.54 3.70 -2.39
CA VAL A 40 1.28 3.04 -3.68
C VAL A 40 2.12 1.77 -3.72
N VAL A 41 1.46 0.61 -3.78
CA VAL A 41 2.13 -0.68 -3.92
C VAL A 41 2.00 -1.28 -5.31
N GLY A 42 1.21 -0.65 -6.19
CA GLY A 42 1.07 -1.14 -7.54
C GLY A 42 0.08 -0.41 -8.44
N LEU A 43 -0.08 -0.98 -9.63
CA LEU A 43 -1.09 -0.61 -10.61
C LEU A 43 -2.12 -1.73 -10.74
N LEU A 44 -3.38 -1.36 -10.89
CA LEU A 44 -4.48 -2.28 -11.15
C LEU A 44 -5.27 -1.78 -12.36
N GLN A 45 -5.57 -2.68 -13.30
CA GLN A 45 -6.51 -2.38 -14.37
C GLN A 45 -7.94 -2.44 -13.83
N THR A 46 -8.68 -1.34 -13.95
CA THR A 46 -10.11 -1.24 -13.61
C THR A 46 -10.93 -0.99 -14.88
N GLU A 47 -12.27 -1.02 -14.73
CA GLU A 47 -13.22 -0.71 -15.82
C GLU A 47 -13.04 0.74 -16.33
N ASP A 48 -12.57 1.64 -15.47
CA ASP A 48 -12.35 3.06 -15.78
C ASP A 48 -10.92 3.38 -16.25
N GLY A 49 -10.02 2.39 -16.28
CA GLY A 49 -8.64 2.55 -16.74
C GLY A 49 -7.59 2.01 -15.76
N LEU A 50 -6.36 2.50 -15.87
CA LEU A 50 -5.27 2.11 -14.99
C LEU A 50 -5.35 2.91 -13.69
N GLY A 51 -5.54 2.22 -12.56
CA GLY A 51 -5.60 2.80 -11.22
C GLY A 51 -4.39 2.42 -10.35
N TYR A 52 -4.23 3.12 -9.23
CA TYR A 52 -3.23 2.78 -8.21
C TYR A 52 -3.81 1.83 -7.17
N LEU A 53 -2.99 0.87 -6.75
CA LEU A 53 -3.27 0.01 -5.60
C LEU A 53 -2.58 0.62 -4.38
N ASP A 54 -3.37 1.30 -3.55
CA ASP A 54 -2.90 1.96 -2.34
C ASP A 54 -3.12 1.10 -1.10
N GLN A 55 -2.20 1.17 -0.14
CA GLN A 55 -2.30 0.49 1.15
C GLN A 55 -1.97 1.43 2.30
N ALA A 56 -2.72 1.33 3.40
CA ALA A 56 -2.45 2.11 4.60
C ALA A 56 -1.22 1.57 5.34
N ILE A 57 -0.29 2.46 5.73
CA ILE A 57 0.92 2.06 6.46
C ILE A 57 0.78 2.32 7.96
N GLN A 58 0.88 1.29 8.79
CA GLN A 58 0.88 1.46 10.25
C GLN A 58 2.25 1.88 10.79
N HIS A 59 3.32 1.41 10.14
CA HIS A 59 4.70 1.69 10.53
C HIS A 59 5.46 2.26 9.33
N CYS A 60 6.37 3.18 9.61
CA CYS A 60 7.26 3.73 8.59
C CYS A 60 8.13 2.61 8.00
N PRO A 61 8.11 2.39 6.67
CA PRO A 61 8.87 1.31 6.05
C PRO A 61 10.39 1.52 6.10
N PHE A 62 10.86 2.72 6.48
CA PHE A 62 12.29 3.05 6.57
C PHE A 62 12.87 2.88 7.98
N CYS A 63 12.17 3.37 9.02
CA CYS A 63 12.68 3.40 10.39
C CYS A 63 11.85 2.58 11.39
N GLY A 64 10.72 2.02 10.97
CA GLY A 64 9.84 1.21 11.81
C GLY A 64 9.01 1.99 12.84
N THR A 65 9.10 3.31 12.88
CA THR A 65 8.26 4.15 13.76
C THR A 65 6.78 3.90 13.48
N LYS A 66 5.99 3.65 14.52
CA LYS A 66 4.53 3.56 14.41
C LYS A 66 3.97 4.93 14.02
N LEU A 67 3.30 5.00 12.86
CA LEU A 67 2.69 6.20 12.31
C LEU A 67 1.20 6.30 12.68
N GLN A 68 0.50 5.16 12.69
CA GLN A 68 -0.94 5.03 12.94
C GLN A 68 -1.28 3.57 13.29
N ASP A 69 -2.47 3.32 13.84
CA ASP A 69 -3.00 1.97 14.09
C ASP A 69 -4.36 1.76 13.42
N ALA A 70 -4.87 0.52 13.49
CA ALA A 70 -6.12 0.11 12.86
C ALA A 70 -7.33 0.94 13.33
N GLU A 71 -7.36 1.32 14.61
CA GLU A 71 -8.42 2.18 15.16
C GLU A 71 -8.36 3.58 14.56
N ALA A 72 -7.18 4.22 14.61
CA ALA A 72 -6.97 5.54 14.02
C ALA A 72 -7.19 5.57 12.49
N ILE A 73 -6.91 4.47 11.79
CA ILE A 73 -7.24 4.33 10.37
C ILE A 73 -8.76 4.25 10.22
N ALA A 74 -9.44 3.37 10.94
CA ALA A 74 -10.88 3.16 10.83
C ALA A 74 -11.69 4.45 11.07
N GLU A 75 -11.30 5.26 12.07
CA GLU A 75 -11.91 6.56 12.34
C GLU A 75 -11.81 7.54 11.16
N LYS A 76 -10.73 7.46 10.39
CA LYS A 76 -10.47 8.34 9.24
C LYS A 76 -11.18 7.91 7.96
N VAL A 77 -11.46 6.61 7.78
CA VAL A 77 -12.11 6.08 6.56
C VAL A 77 -13.63 5.97 6.67
N SER A 78 -14.21 6.17 7.86
CA SER A 78 -15.64 5.99 8.14
C SER A 78 -16.48 7.26 8.01
N HIS A 79 -15.91 8.33 7.43
CA HIS A 79 -16.56 9.62 7.17
C HIS A 79 -16.39 10.04 5.71
#